data_AF-A0A833FIT5-F1
#
_entry.id   AF-A0A833FIT5-F1
#
_cell.length_a   1.000
_cell.length_b   1.000
_cell.length_c   1.000
_cell.angle_alpha   90.00
_cell.angle_beta   90.00
_cell.angle_gamma   90.00
#
_symmetry.space_group_name_H-M   'P 1'
#
loop_
_entity.id
_entity.type
_entity.pdbx_description
1 polymer ?
#
loop_
_entity_poly.entity_id
_entity_poly.type
_entity_poly.pdbx_seq_one_letter_code
_entity_poly.pdbx_strand_id
1 'polypeptide(L)'
;MRRLLTNEEREYLLSICYDYTLDAATQLMNERFEKFWKKSQIKQYLNNHKIKRSRSQKDKKGYASKIKLLSPEEMEYFMSSHKGRNINETTELINKKFNRSITYNQMKAFFKNNDFTCEVNTQFKKGHDSWNKGKRFPGQINSGSFKKGHEPHNHKPVGSERVDVDGYTLVKVAEPNKWRMKHILIWEKEHGPVPKTHSVLFLDQNKGNFSLDNLKLVSKAEVLFFNQHGASHVKEVNESKLLIAKVKVKLGELQKKRRNL
;
A
#
# COMPACT_ATOMS: atom_id res chain seq x y z
N MET A 1 -3.25 -21.55 -47.92
CA MET A 1 -2.31 -21.23 -46.81
C MET A 1 -1.61 -22.52 -46.39
N ARG A 2 -0.27 -22.60 -46.46
CA ARG A 2 0.46 -23.78 -45.97
C ARG A 2 0.31 -23.84 -44.44
N ARG A 3 -0.19 -24.96 -43.92
CA ARG A 3 -0.26 -25.18 -42.46
C ARG A 3 1.17 -25.36 -41.95
N LEU A 4 1.52 -24.67 -40.86
CA LEU A 4 2.85 -24.76 -40.24
C LEU A 4 3.14 -26.16 -39.69
N LEU A 5 2.10 -26.81 -39.16
CA LEU A 5 2.14 -28.12 -38.52
C LEU A 5 1.16 -29.07 -39.22
N THR A 6 1.54 -30.35 -39.35
CA THR A 6 0.64 -31.43 -39.76
C THR A 6 -0.39 -31.72 -38.67
N ASN A 7 -1.41 -32.53 -38.99
CA ASN A 7 -2.45 -32.85 -38.01
C ASN A 7 -1.88 -33.65 -36.81
N GLU A 8 -0.95 -34.57 -37.07
CA GLU A 8 -0.26 -35.35 -36.04
C GLU A 8 0.62 -34.46 -35.13
N GLU A 9 1.39 -33.55 -35.72
CA GLU A 9 2.23 -32.61 -34.98
C GLU A 9 1.38 -31.67 -34.12
N ARG A 10 0.21 -31.28 -34.61
CA ARG A 10 -0.74 -30.45 -33.87
C ARG A 10 -1.30 -31.20 -32.67
N GLU A 11 -1.68 -32.46 -32.80
CA GLU A 11 -2.19 -33.27 -31.70
C GLU A 11 -1.13 -33.46 -30.61
N TYR A 12 0.10 -33.75 -31.01
CA TYR A 12 1.20 -33.83 -30.06
C TYR A 12 1.49 -32.48 -29.38
N LEU A 13 1.50 -31.38 -30.13
CA LEU A 13 1.66 -30.05 -29.56
C LEU A 13 0.56 -29.75 -28.54
N LEU A 14 -0.69 -30.15 -28.80
CA LEU A 14 -1.81 -29.94 -27.90
C LEU A 14 -1.67 -30.74 -26.59
N SER A 15 -1.17 -31.98 -26.63
CA SER A 15 -0.96 -32.78 -25.42
C SER A 15 0.12 -32.19 -24.52
N ILE A 16 1.23 -31.71 -25.10
CA ILE A 16 2.35 -31.16 -24.32
C ILE A 16 2.15 -29.69 -23.92
N CYS A 17 1.35 -28.91 -24.67
CA CYS A 17 1.32 -27.46 -24.47
C CYS A 17 0.70 -27.03 -23.14
N TYR A 18 -0.08 -27.89 -22.50
CA TYR A 18 -0.68 -27.61 -21.20
C TYR A 18 0.31 -27.84 -20.04
N ASP A 19 1.15 -28.87 -20.14
CA ASP A 19 2.02 -29.32 -19.05
C ASP A 19 3.41 -28.69 -19.07
N TYR A 20 3.92 -28.36 -20.26
CA TYR A 20 5.31 -27.92 -20.46
C TYR A 20 5.44 -26.42 -20.75
N THR A 21 6.63 -25.86 -20.51
CA THR A 21 6.93 -24.48 -20.94
C THR A 21 7.00 -24.40 -22.46
N LEU A 22 6.78 -23.21 -23.02
CA LEU A 22 6.88 -23.03 -24.47
C LEU A 22 8.27 -23.43 -24.98
N ASP A 23 9.31 -23.24 -24.17
CA ASP A 23 10.68 -23.61 -24.51
C ASP A 23 10.86 -25.13 -24.56
N ALA A 24 10.48 -25.81 -23.48
CA ALA A 24 10.56 -27.26 -23.37
C ALA A 24 9.66 -27.97 -24.39
N ALA A 25 8.45 -27.47 -24.62
CA ALA A 25 7.55 -27.97 -25.65
C ALA A 25 8.14 -27.82 -27.06
N THR A 26 8.85 -26.71 -27.35
CA THR A 26 9.52 -26.53 -28.64
C THR A 26 10.66 -27.52 -28.80
N GLN A 27 11.45 -27.76 -27.75
CA GLN A 27 12.53 -28.74 -27.77
C GLN A 27 12.01 -30.17 -27.98
N LEU A 28 10.98 -30.58 -27.24
CA LEU A 28 10.35 -31.90 -27.37
C LEU A 28 9.71 -32.12 -28.74
N MET A 29 9.13 -31.08 -29.35
CA MET A 29 8.62 -31.13 -30.73
C MET A 29 9.75 -31.33 -31.73
N ASN A 30 10.86 -30.60 -31.56
CA ASN A 30 12.03 -30.67 -32.44
C ASN A 30 12.72 -32.04 -32.35
N GLU A 31 12.84 -32.60 -31.13
CA GLU A 31 13.40 -33.92 -30.89
C GLU A 31 12.50 -35.03 -31.47
N ARG A 32 11.18 -34.94 -31.27
CA ARG A 32 10.24 -35.99 -31.72
C ARG A 32 10.07 -36.04 -33.24
N PHE A 33 10.08 -34.89 -33.91
CA PHE A 33 9.79 -34.81 -35.35
C PHE A 33 11.01 -34.44 -36.20
N GLU A 34 12.21 -34.42 -35.61
CA GLU A 34 13.48 -34.10 -36.27
C GLU A 34 13.43 -32.77 -37.05
N LYS A 35 12.74 -31.78 -36.50
CA LYS A 35 12.53 -30.46 -37.10
C LYS A 35 13.10 -29.37 -36.21
N PHE A 36 13.29 -28.19 -36.78
CA PHE A 36 13.88 -27.04 -36.07
C PHE A 36 12.92 -25.85 -36.05
N TRP A 37 11.78 -25.99 -35.38
CA TRP A 37 10.89 -24.87 -35.18
C TRP A 37 11.47 -23.88 -34.17
N LYS A 38 11.41 -22.59 -34.52
CA LYS A 38 11.69 -21.51 -33.58
C LYS A 38 10.51 -21.35 -32.63
N LYS A 39 10.82 -21.04 -31.36
CA LYS A 39 9.84 -20.69 -30.32
C LYS A 39 8.80 -19.65 -30.77
N SER A 40 9.22 -18.67 -31.58
CA SER A 40 8.33 -17.65 -32.14
C SER A 40 7.29 -18.23 -33.11
N GLN A 41 7.66 -19.23 -33.91
CA GLN A 41 6.77 -19.89 -34.87
C GLN A 41 5.68 -20.69 -34.15
N ILE A 42 6.05 -21.49 -33.14
CA ILE A 42 5.08 -22.23 -32.31
C ILE A 42 4.19 -21.27 -31.53
N LYS A 43 4.74 -20.19 -30.96
CA LYS A 43 3.94 -19.15 -30.28
C LYS A 43 2.90 -18.52 -31.21
N GLN A 44 3.32 -18.15 -32.42
CA GLN A 44 2.44 -17.51 -33.40
C GLN A 44 1.36 -18.48 -33.88
N TYR A 45 1.70 -19.75 -34.08
CA TYR A 45 0.74 -20.80 -34.39
C TYR A 45 -0.34 -20.94 -33.32
N LEU A 46 0.05 -21.06 -32.05
CA LEU A 46 -0.89 -21.17 -30.93
C LEU A 46 -1.83 -19.96 -30.84
N ASN A 47 -1.29 -18.75 -31.04
CA ASN A 47 -2.07 -17.51 -31.06
C ASN A 47 -3.08 -17.48 -32.22
N ASN A 48 -2.64 -17.82 -33.43
CA ASN A 48 -3.48 -17.81 -34.64
C ASN A 48 -4.62 -18.83 -34.54
N HIS A 49 -4.36 -19.98 -33.91
CA HIS A 49 -5.36 -21.02 -33.68
C HIS A 49 -6.17 -20.84 -32.38
N LYS A 50 -6.00 -19.71 -31.67
CA LYS A 50 -6.69 -19.37 -30.41
C LYS A 50 -6.55 -20.45 -29.33
N ILE A 51 -5.46 -21.22 -29.36
CA ILE A 51 -5.17 -22.27 -28.39
C ILE A 51 -4.66 -21.59 -27.11
N LYS A 52 -5.49 -21.59 -26.08
CA LYS A 52 -5.11 -21.07 -24.77
C LYS A 52 -4.26 -22.11 -24.05
N ARG A 53 -2.95 -21.89 -24.04
CA ARG A 53 -2.07 -22.51 -23.04
C ARG A 53 -2.54 -22.11 -21.63
N SER A 54 -2.37 -22.99 -20.65
CA SER A 54 -2.59 -22.66 -19.24
C SER A 54 -1.93 -21.31 -18.90
N ARG A 55 -2.77 -20.33 -18.51
CA ARG A 55 -2.31 -19.02 -18.01
C ARG A 55 -1.77 -19.22 -16.60
N SER A 56 -0.55 -19.74 -16.48
CA SER A 56 0.31 -19.44 -15.32
C SER A 56 1.70 -20.03 -15.54
N GLN A 57 2.58 -19.27 -16.18
CA GLN A 57 4.01 -19.61 -16.24
C GLN A 57 4.94 -18.43 -15.93
N LYS A 58 4.41 -17.20 -15.84
CA LYS A 58 5.10 -16.11 -15.16
C LYS A 58 4.85 -16.13 -13.63
N ASP A 59 3.80 -16.80 -13.16
CA ASP A 59 3.37 -16.79 -11.74
C ASP A 59 3.65 -18.10 -10.96
N LYS A 60 4.32 -19.09 -11.56
CA LYS A 60 4.93 -20.19 -10.79
C LYS A 60 6.31 -19.76 -10.31
N LYS A 61 6.36 -19.10 -9.17
CA LYS A 61 7.57 -18.97 -8.34
C LYS A 61 7.96 -20.39 -7.90
N GLY A 62 8.87 -21.03 -8.66
CA GLY A 62 9.29 -22.42 -8.41
C GLY A 62 9.32 -23.36 -9.62
N TYR A 63 9.47 -22.88 -10.87
CA TYR A 63 9.82 -23.80 -11.96
C TYR A 63 11.30 -24.17 -11.85
N ALA A 64 11.55 -25.33 -11.25
CA ALA A 64 12.88 -25.90 -11.09
C ALA A 64 13.51 -26.16 -12.46
N SER A 65 14.42 -25.28 -12.90
CA SER A 65 15.62 -25.83 -13.51
C SER A 65 16.21 -26.76 -12.44
N LYS A 66 16.56 -28.00 -12.79
CA LYS A 66 17.35 -28.87 -11.92
C LYS A 66 18.75 -28.25 -11.73
N ILE A 67 18.83 -27.08 -11.10
CA ILE A 67 20.05 -26.56 -10.51
C ILE A 67 19.86 -26.84 -9.02
N LYS A 68 20.04 -28.10 -8.64
CA LYS A 68 20.34 -28.37 -7.24
C LYS A 68 21.67 -27.67 -7.00
N LEU A 69 21.69 -26.65 -6.13
CA LEU A 69 22.93 -25.96 -5.75
C LEU A 69 24.00 -26.97 -5.32
N LEU A 70 23.53 -28.08 -4.76
CA LEU A 70 24.29 -29.21 -4.26
C LEU A 70 24.02 -30.47 -5.11
N SER A 71 25.08 -31.18 -5.48
CA SER A 71 25.07 -32.55 -6.01
C SER A 71 24.34 -33.52 -5.05
N PRO A 72 23.81 -34.67 -5.51
CA PRO A 72 23.22 -35.68 -4.62
C PRO A 72 24.12 -36.07 -3.43
N GLU A 73 25.43 -36.19 -3.65
CA GLU A 73 26.40 -36.50 -2.58
C GLU A 73 26.58 -35.33 -1.60
N GLU A 74 26.66 -34.10 -2.12
CA GLU A 74 26.73 -32.88 -1.32
C GLU A 74 25.46 -32.69 -0.49
N MET A 75 24.31 -33.12 -1.01
CA MET A 75 23.02 -33.10 -0.31
C MET A 75 22.97 -34.06 0.88
N GLU A 76 23.51 -35.28 0.76
CA GLU A 76 23.57 -36.21 1.89
C GLU A 76 24.45 -35.68 3.02
N TYR A 77 25.59 -35.09 2.66
CA TYR A 77 26.45 -34.43 3.63
C TYR A 77 25.78 -33.20 4.26
N PHE A 78 25.08 -32.41 3.46
CA PHE A 78 24.30 -31.28 3.96
C PHE A 78 23.22 -31.75 4.94
N MET A 79 22.47 -32.80 4.62
CA MET A 79 21.39 -33.32 5.47
C MET A 79 21.90 -33.79 6.83
N SER A 80 23.08 -34.41 6.88
CA SER A 80 23.73 -34.81 8.15
C SER A 80 24.32 -33.65 8.95
N SER A 81 24.74 -32.56 8.28
CA SER A 81 25.55 -31.50 8.91
C SER A 81 24.83 -30.17 9.17
N HIS A 82 23.71 -29.87 8.50
CA HIS A 82 23.12 -28.52 8.53
C HIS A 82 22.39 -28.17 9.84
N LYS A 83 21.90 -29.17 10.59
CA LYS A 83 21.16 -28.93 11.83
C LYS A 83 22.10 -28.47 12.96
N GLY A 84 21.66 -27.47 13.72
CA GLY A 84 22.40 -26.90 14.85
C GLY A 84 23.55 -25.95 14.47
N ARG A 85 23.73 -25.62 13.18
CA ARG A 85 24.80 -24.73 12.69
C ARG A 85 24.23 -23.52 11.98
N ASN A 86 24.94 -22.40 11.99
CA ASN A 86 24.51 -21.24 11.22
C ASN A 86 24.69 -21.51 9.70
N ILE A 87 23.97 -20.75 8.86
CA ILE A 87 24.07 -20.86 7.40
C ILE A 87 25.50 -20.61 6.94
N ASN A 88 26.22 -19.66 7.56
CA ASN A 88 27.60 -19.35 7.21
C ASN A 88 28.53 -20.54 7.48
N GLU A 89 28.46 -21.12 8.67
CA GLU A 89 29.26 -22.29 9.06
C GLU A 89 28.97 -23.50 8.17
N THR A 90 27.69 -23.75 7.87
CA THR A 90 27.28 -24.83 6.95
C THR A 90 27.86 -24.62 5.54
N THR A 91 27.90 -23.37 5.08
CA THR A 91 28.48 -23.01 3.78
C THR A 91 29.99 -23.26 3.76
N GLU A 92 30.71 -22.85 4.81
CA GLU A 92 32.15 -23.06 4.95
C GLU A 92 32.51 -24.55 4.99
N LEU A 93 31.73 -25.39 5.69
CA LEU A 93 31.95 -26.84 5.75
C LEU A 93 31.78 -27.52 4.40
N ILE A 94 30.75 -27.14 3.63
CA ILE A 94 30.51 -27.69 2.29
C ILE A 94 31.62 -27.26 1.34
N ASN A 95 31.99 -25.97 1.36
CA ASN A 95 33.07 -25.45 0.54
C ASN A 95 34.40 -26.15 0.85
N LYS A 96 34.71 -26.39 2.12
CA LYS A 96 35.95 -27.08 2.53
C LYS A 96 35.95 -28.55 2.13
N LYS A 97 34.83 -29.27 2.29
CA LYS A 97 34.77 -30.71 2.02
C LYS A 97 34.78 -31.03 0.53
N PHE A 98 34.06 -30.25 -0.28
CA PHE A 98 33.89 -30.51 -1.72
C PHE A 98 34.72 -29.56 -2.61
N ASN A 99 35.59 -28.74 -1.99
CA ASN A 99 36.40 -27.73 -2.65
C ASN A 99 35.57 -26.78 -3.55
N ARG A 100 34.47 -26.27 -2.99
CA ARG A 100 33.50 -25.39 -3.67
C ARG A 100 33.66 -23.94 -3.22
N SER A 101 33.09 -23.03 -3.99
CA SER A 101 33.06 -21.59 -3.70
C SER A 101 31.62 -21.06 -3.62
N ILE A 102 30.76 -21.73 -2.86
CA ILE A 102 29.37 -21.32 -2.63
C ILE A 102 29.36 -20.10 -1.71
N THR A 103 28.63 -19.05 -2.10
CA THR A 103 28.46 -17.84 -1.28
C THR A 103 27.36 -18.02 -0.24
N TYR A 104 27.44 -17.27 0.87
CA TYR A 104 26.39 -17.23 1.89
C TYR A 104 25.00 -16.96 1.31
N ASN A 105 24.89 -16.04 0.35
CA ASN A 105 23.60 -15.69 -0.27
C ASN A 105 23.02 -16.82 -1.11
N GLN A 106 23.86 -17.59 -1.82
CA GLN A 106 23.42 -18.77 -2.56
C GLN A 106 22.92 -19.85 -1.61
N MET A 107 23.65 -20.12 -0.53
CA MET A 107 23.21 -21.09 0.48
C MET A 107 21.93 -20.61 1.20
N LYS A 108 21.83 -19.33 1.55
CA LYS A 108 20.61 -18.75 2.13
C LYS A 108 19.39 -18.90 1.22
N ALA A 109 19.56 -18.66 -0.09
CA ALA A 109 18.50 -18.87 -1.06
C ALA A 109 18.14 -20.36 -1.19
N PHE A 110 19.13 -21.24 -1.12
CA PHE A 110 18.93 -22.69 -1.15
C PHE A 110 18.13 -23.19 0.06
N PHE A 111 18.47 -22.77 1.29
CA PHE A 111 17.68 -23.07 2.48
C PHE A 111 16.23 -22.61 2.31
N LYS A 112 16.02 -21.38 1.85
CA LYS A 112 14.69 -20.79 1.66
C LYS A 112 13.85 -21.49 0.58
N ASN A 113 14.47 -21.88 -0.55
CA ASN A 113 13.75 -22.46 -1.67
C ASN A 113 13.41 -23.94 -1.48
N ASN A 114 14.06 -24.61 -0.54
CA ASN A 114 13.85 -26.02 -0.21
C ASN A 114 13.30 -26.21 1.22
N ASP A 115 12.83 -25.13 1.85
CA ASP A 115 12.24 -25.13 3.20
C ASP A 115 13.11 -25.79 4.30
N PHE A 116 14.43 -25.65 4.20
CA PHE A 116 15.35 -26.09 5.25
C PHE A 116 15.48 -25.04 6.35
N THR A 117 15.69 -25.52 7.58
CA THR A 117 15.98 -24.67 8.74
C THR A 117 17.24 -25.16 9.46
N CYS A 118 18.00 -24.24 10.05
CA CYS A 118 19.22 -24.55 10.80
C CYS A 118 18.95 -25.05 12.23
N GLU A 119 17.71 -24.95 12.72
CA GLU A 119 17.33 -25.24 14.13
C GLU A 119 18.18 -24.47 15.18
N VAL A 120 18.82 -23.37 14.78
CA VAL A 120 19.59 -22.49 15.68
C VAL A 120 18.69 -21.38 16.21
N ASN A 121 18.73 -21.15 17.52
CA ASN A 121 18.06 -20.01 18.14
C ASN A 121 18.81 -18.70 17.80
N THR A 122 18.28 -17.92 16.86
CA THR A 122 18.83 -16.63 16.43
C THR A 122 18.25 -15.43 17.20
N GLN A 123 17.43 -15.68 18.23
CA GLN A 123 16.89 -14.61 19.08
C GLN A 123 18.00 -13.91 19.87
N PHE A 124 17.84 -12.61 20.10
CA PHE A 124 18.74 -11.86 20.97
C PHE A 124 18.68 -12.43 22.40
N LYS A 125 19.85 -12.74 22.97
CA LYS A 125 19.95 -13.24 24.34
C LYS A 125 19.58 -12.14 25.35
N LYS A 126 19.02 -12.52 26.50
CA LYS A 126 18.72 -11.58 27.58
C LYS A 126 19.99 -10.84 28.00
N GLY A 127 19.93 -9.51 28.07
CA GLY A 127 21.08 -8.65 28.35
C GLY A 127 21.85 -8.18 27.10
N HIS A 128 21.41 -8.54 25.89
CA HIS A 128 22.01 -8.04 24.65
C HIS A 128 21.70 -6.55 24.46
N ASP A 129 22.75 -5.72 24.43
CA ASP A 129 22.62 -4.29 24.18
C ASP A 129 22.23 -4.01 22.73
N SER A 130 21.22 -3.16 22.53
CA SER A 130 20.84 -2.74 21.19
C SER A 130 21.95 -1.90 20.57
N TRP A 131 22.12 -1.97 19.25
CA TRP A 131 23.15 -1.23 18.51
C TRP A 131 23.07 0.31 18.68
N ASN A 132 21.93 0.79 19.17
CA ASN A 132 21.60 2.18 19.44
C ASN A 132 21.54 2.55 20.94
N LYS A 133 21.83 1.63 21.86
CA LYS A 133 21.83 1.93 23.31
C LYS A 133 22.82 3.08 23.59
N GLY A 134 22.35 4.14 24.23
CA GLY A 134 23.14 5.35 24.52
C GLY A 134 23.33 6.33 23.35
N LYS A 135 22.83 6.04 22.14
CA LYS A 135 22.90 6.95 21.00
C LYS A 135 21.62 7.78 20.89
N ARG A 136 21.75 9.10 20.72
CA ARG A 136 20.61 10.00 20.48
C ARG A 136 20.09 9.78 19.06
N PHE A 137 18.82 9.41 18.90
CA PHE A 137 18.18 9.22 17.60
C PHE A 137 17.80 10.59 16.99
N PRO A 138 17.99 10.85 15.67
CA PRO A 138 18.29 9.92 14.58
C PRO A 138 19.79 9.63 14.31
N GLY A 139 20.67 9.75 15.30
CA GLY A 139 22.11 9.61 15.11
C GLY A 139 22.75 10.93 14.67
N GLN A 140 23.99 10.86 14.16
CA GLN A 140 24.73 12.04 13.71
C GLN A 140 23.88 12.86 12.74
N ILE A 141 23.82 14.18 12.98
CA ILE A 141 23.18 15.15 12.09
C ILE A 141 23.81 14.99 10.71
N ASN A 142 23.08 14.41 9.76
CA ASN A 142 23.54 14.24 8.39
C ASN A 142 23.19 15.48 7.57
N SER A 143 23.69 15.57 6.32
CA SER A 143 23.45 16.70 5.42
C SER A 143 21.97 16.99 5.15
N GLY A 144 21.08 16.00 5.34
CA GLY A 144 19.63 16.14 5.19
C GLY A 144 18.87 16.56 6.45
N SER A 145 19.55 16.72 7.58
CA SER A 145 18.92 17.14 8.84
C SER A 145 18.72 18.65 8.88
N PHE A 146 17.50 19.11 9.23
CA PHE A 146 17.24 20.53 9.43
C PHE A 146 18.10 21.08 10.57
N LYS A 147 18.82 22.17 10.30
CA LYS A 147 19.57 22.89 11.34
C LYS A 147 18.58 23.53 12.33
N LYS A 148 18.94 23.59 13.61
CA LYS A 148 18.13 24.30 14.62
C LYS A 148 17.94 25.76 14.17
N GLY A 149 16.70 26.24 14.17
CA GLY A 149 16.34 27.58 13.68
C GLY A 149 16.11 27.67 12.16
N HIS A 150 16.20 26.56 11.42
CA HIS A 150 15.85 26.54 10.01
C HIS A 150 14.34 26.68 9.82
N GLU A 151 13.93 27.80 9.27
CA GLU A 151 12.55 28.05 8.88
C GLU A 151 12.28 27.47 7.48
N PRO A 152 11.21 26.66 7.29
CA PRO A 152 10.86 26.14 5.96
C PRO A 152 10.54 27.28 4.99
N HIS A 153 10.89 27.13 3.71
CA HIS A 153 10.59 28.14 2.68
C HIS A 153 9.08 28.49 2.58
N ASN A 154 8.21 27.53 2.91
CA ASN A 154 6.76 27.72 2.89
C ASN A 154 6.21 28.32 4.19
N HIS A 155 7.07 28.77 5.11
CA HIS A 155 6.62 29.46 6.31
C HIS A 155 5.80 30.70 5.94
N LYS A 156 4.74 30.92 6.71
CA LYS A 156 3.87 32.09 6.61
C LYS A 156 3.74 32.71 8.00
N PRO A 157 3.87 34.04 8.17
CA PRO A 157 3.72 34.66 9.48
C PRO A 157 2.28 34.54 10.01
N VAL A 158 2.11 34.64 11.34
CA VAL A 158 0.79 34.76 11.98
C VAL A 158 0.00 35.91 11.35
N GLY A 159 -1.29 35.70 11.09
CA GLY A 159 -2.16 36.60 10.35
C GLY A 159 -2.27 36.30 8.85
N SER A 160 -1.37 35.47 8.30
CA SER A 160 -1.48 35.07 6.89
C SER A 160 -2.76 34.28 6.62
N GLU A 161 -3.33 34.49 5.43
CA GLU A 161 -4.51 33.75 4.95
C GLU A 161 -4.12 32.73 3.88
N ARG A 162 -4.82 31.60 3.85
CA ARG A 162 -4.76 30.62 2.76
C ARG A 162 -6.14 30.02 2.50
N VAL A 163 -6.39 29.60 1.27
CA VAL A 163 -7.58 28.80 0.93
C VAL A 163 -7.23 27.33 1.03
N ASP A 164 -8.09 26.54 1.66
CA ASP A 164 -7.92 25.09 1.79
C ASP A 164 -8.44 24.32 0.57
N VAL A 165 -8.16 23.02 0.48
CA VAL A 165 -8.64 22.16 -0.62
C VAL A 165 -10.17 22.18 -0.72
N ASP A 166 -10.84 22.29 0.42
CA ASP A 166 -12.31 22.41 0.49
C ASP A 166 -12.83 23.82 0.19
N GLY A 167 -11.98 24.79 -0.17
CA GLY A 167 -12.36 26.16 -0.51
C GLY A 167 -12.64 27.08 0.69
N TYR A 168 -12.32 26.68 1.92
CA TYR A 168 -12.44 27.54 3.09
C TYR A 168 -11.19 28.42 3.28
N THR A 169 -11.38 29.70 3.60
CA THR A 169 -10.27 30.57 4.02
C THR A 169 -9.86 30.28 5.46
N LEU A 170 -8.57 30.03 5.66
CA LEU A 170 -7.91 29.79 6.94
C LEU A 170 -6.97 30.94 7.26
N VAL A 171 -6.91 31.35 8.52
CA VAL A 171 -5.99 32.36 9.05
C VAL A 171 -5.02 31.68 10.00
N LYS A 172 -3.72 31.99 9.87
CA LYS A 172 -2.71 31.51 10.84
C LYS A 172 -2.86 32.30 12.14
N VAL A 173 -3.20 31.63 13.23
CA VAL A 173 -3.47 32.26 14.54
C VAL A 173 -2.26 32.18 15.47
N ALA A 174 -1.39 31.18 15.30
CA ALA A 174 -0.19 31.04 16.12
C ALA A 174 0.87 30.12 15.46
N GLU A 175 2.11 30.23 15.95
CA GLU A 175 3.22 29.36 15.57
C GLU A 175 3.13 27.95 16.20
N PRO A 176 3.76 26.92 15.59
CA PRO A 176 4.41 26.93 14.27
C PRO A 176 3.43 26.85 13.09
N ASN A 177 2.27 26.21 13.26
CA ASN A 177 1.29 25.96 12.19
C ASN A 177 -0.14 25.84 12.72
N LYS A 178 -0.57 26.77 13.57
CA LYS A 178 -1.96 26.80 14.07
C LYS A 178 -2.82 27.64 13.15
N TRP A 179 -3.62 26.99 12.31
CA TRP A 179 -4.56 27.62 11.38
C TRP A 179 -5.99 27.45 11.88
N ARG A 180 -6.81 28.49 11.79
CA ARG A 180 -8.26 28.43 12.10
C ARG A 180 -9.06 28.98 10.93
N MET A 181 -10.28 28.50 10.77
CA MET A 181 -11.18 28.99 9.71
C MET A 181 -11.60 30.43 9.97
N LYS A 182 -11.47 31.28 8.94
CA LYS A 182 -11.74 32.72 9.02
C LYS A 182 -13.16 33.04 9.47
N HIS A 183 -14.15 32.32 8.95
CA HIS A 183 -15.55 32.52 9.32
C HIS A 183 -15.84 32.23 10.80
N ILE A 184 -15.16 31.26 11.40
CA ILE A 184 -15.27 30.98 12.84
C ILE A 184 -14.70 32.15 13.63
N LEU A 185 -13.52 32.66 13.25
CA LEU A 185 -12.89 33.80 13.93
C LEU A 185 -13.76 35.06 13.87
N ILE A 186 -14.36 35.35 12.72
CA ILE A 186 -15.24 36.50 12.53
C ILE A 186 -16.51 36.35 13.38
N TRP A 187 -17.12 35.16 13.39
CA TRP A 187 -18.29 34.91 14.22
C TRP A 187 -17.98 35.00 15.72
N GLU A 188 -16.84 34.43 16.16
CA GLU A 188 -16.40 34.44 17.57
C GLU A 188 -16.10 35.84 18.09
N LYS A 189 -15.61 36.74 17.22
CA LYS A 189 -15.33 38.13 17.60
C LYS A 189 -16.58 38.86 18.07
N GLU A 190 -17.74 38.58 17.47
CA GLU A 190 -19.00 39.26 17.76
C GLU A 190 -19.87 38.52 18.78
N HIS A 191 -19.88 37.18 18.74
CA HIS A 191 -20.81 36.35 19.54
C HIS A 191 -20.14 35.58 20.69
N GLY A 192 -18.81 35.58 20.75
CA GLY A 192 -18.04 34.79 21.71
C GLY A 192 -17.71 33.36 21.22
N PRO A 193 -17.16 32.50 22.09
CA PRO A 193 -16.59 31.22 21.69
C PRO A 193 -17.63 30.23 21.15
N VAL A 194 -17.32 29.55 20.03
CA VAL A 194 -18.19 28.51 19.46
C VAL A 194 -18.18 27.25 20.36
N PRO A 195 -19.35 26.79 20.86
CA PRO A 195 -19.42 25.56 21.64
C PRO A 195 -19.02 24.33 20.82
N LYS A 196 -18.41 23.31 21.45
CA LYS A 196 -18.00 22.05 20.78
C LYS A 196 -19.16 21.27 20.13
N THR A 197 -20.39 21.54 20.54
CA THR A 197 -21.62 20.92 20.01
C THR A 197 -22.19 21.66 18.80
N HIS A 198 -21.62 22.81 18.44
CA HIS A 198 -22.08 23.69 17.38
C HIS A 198 -21.00 23.89 16.30
N SER A 199 -21.43 24.35 15.14
CA SER A 199 -20.61 24.72 14.00
C SER A 199 -21.13 26.02 13.39
N VAL A 200 -20.28 26.79 12.71
CA VAL A 200 -20.69 27.99 11.97
C VAL A 200 -20.91 27.60 10.51
N LEU A 201 -22.09 27.89 9.97
CA LEU A 201 -22.50 27.56 8.60
C LEU A 201 -22.62 28.84 7.76
N PHE A 202 -22.23 28.77 6.49
CA PHE A 202 -22.56 29.76 5.46
C PHE A 202 -23.95 29.47 4.89
N LEU A 203 -24.90 30.38 5.10
CA LEU A 203 -26.28 30.22 4.64
C LEU A 203 -26.41 30.30 3.11
N ASP A 204 -25.52 30.98 2.40
CA ASP A 204 -25.50 31.07 0.94
C ASP A 204 -24.60 30.02 0.26
N GLN A 205 -23.94 29.15 1.04
CA GLN A 205 -22.92 28.20 0.57
C GLN A 205 -21.68 28.85 -0.09
N ASN A 206 -21.54 30.17 -0.05
CA ASN A 206 -20.38 30.88 -0.56
C ASN A 206 -19.34 31.05 0.55
N LYS A 207 -18.28 30.24 0.49
CA LYS A 207 -17.20 30.20 1.48
C LYS A 207 -16.33 31.47 1.52
N GLY A 208 -16.54 32.40 0.59
CA GLY A 208 -15.91 33.73 0.58
C GLY A 208 -16.78 34.85 1.16
N ASN A 209 -18.07 34.61 1.44
CA ASN A 209 -18.96 35.62 2.01
C ASN A 209 -18.95 35.60 3.54
N PHE A 210 -18.11 36.43 4.13
CA PHE A 210 -17.94 36.55 5.57
C PHE A 210 -18.89 37.55 6.25
N SER A 211 -19.97 37.96 5.60
CA SER A 211 -20.99 38.79 6.24
C SER A 211 -21.58 38.09 7.46
N LEU A 212 -21.69 38.79 8.59
CA LEU A 212 -22.22 38.22 9.84
C LEU A 212 -23.63 37.66 9.67
N ASP A 213 -24.46 38.30 8.82
CA ASP A 213 -25.82 37.84 8.53
C ASP A 213 -25.85 36.51 7.74
N ASN A 214 -24.75 36.16 7.08
CA ASN A 214 -24.61 34.90 6.36
C ASN A 214 -24.05 33.78 7.26
N LEU A 215 -23.38 34.13 8.36
CA LEU A 215 -22.75 33.20 9.28
C LEU A 215 -23.70 32.83 10.42
N LYS A 216 -24.18 31.58 10.43
CA LYS A 216 -25.09 31.11 11.47
C LYS A 216 -24.47 30.01 12.32
N LEU A 217 -24.53 30.19 13.64
CA LEU A 217 -24.26 29.12 14.59
C LEU A 217 -25.39 28.09 14.55
N VAL A 218 -25.04 26.85 14.26
CA VAL A 218 -25.97 25.73 14.14
C VAL A 218 -25.47 24.55 14.96
N SER A 219 -26.39 23.77 15.53
CA SER A 219 -26.00 22.56 16.27
C SER A 219 -25.51 21.47 15.31
N LYS A 220 -24.66 20.54 15.78
CA LYS A 220 -24.23 19.39 14.95
C LYS A 220 -25.41 18.52 14.47
N ALA A 221 -26.49 18.46 15.23
CA ALA A 221 -27.72 17.76 14.84
C ALA A 221 -28.45 18.49 13.70
N GLU A 222 -28.44 19.82 13.68
CA GLU A 222 -28.97 20.61 12.56
C GLU A 222 -28.08 20.45 11.31
N VAL A 223 -26.76 20.45 11.46
CA VAL A 223 -25.84 20.21 10.32
C VAL A 223 -26.10 18.86 9.67
N LEU A 224 -26.40 17.82 10.47
CA LEU A 224 -26.77 16.51 9.95
C LEU A 224 -28.00 16.59 9.03
N PHE A 225 -29.00 17.39 9.39
CA PHE A 225 -30.17 17.61 8.54
C PHE A 225 -29.78 18.23 7.18
N PHE A 226 -28.90 19.23 7.17
CA PHE A 226 -28.38 19.82 5.93
C PHE A 226 -27.59 18.83 5.07
N ASN A 227 -26.77 17.98 5.69
CA ASN A 227 -26.02 16.95 4.97
C ASN A 227 -26.93 15.90 4.31
N GLN A 228 -28.09 15.61 4.91
CA GLN A 228 -29.06 14.64 4.38
C GLN A 228 -29.96 15.23 3.26
N HIS A 229 -30.34 16.49 3.38
CA HIS A 229 -31.33 17.13 2.49
C HIS A 229 -30.70 18.11 1.49
N GLY A 230 -29.39 18.30 1.55
CA GLY A 230 -28.64 19.25 0.73
C GLY A 230 -28.84 20.71 1.16
N ALA A 231 -27.77 21.50 1.10
CA ALA A 231 -27.85 22.95 1.23
C ALA A 231 -28.19 23.59 -0.13
N SER A 232 -28.97 24.67 -0.10
CA SER A 232 -29.22 25.52 -1.28
C SER A 232 -28.15 26.59 -1.42
N HIS A 233 -27.99 27.18 -2.61
CA HIS A 233 -27.18 28.40 -2.78
C HIS A 233 -27.94 29.68 -2.40
N VAL A 234 -29.25 29.59 -2.14
CA VAL A 234 -30.11 30.71 -1.77
C VAL A 234 -30.22 30.79 -0.24
N LYS A 235 -29.82 31.93 0.33
CA LYS A 235 -29.80 32.19 1.79
C LYS A 235 -31.16 31.93 2.45
N GLU A 236 -32.24 32.51 1.92
CA GLU A 236 -33.60 32.43 2.48
C GLU A 236 -34.14 30.99 2.56
N VAL A 237 -33.79 30.17 1.57
CA VAL A 237 -34.15 28.74 1.54
C VAL A 237 -33.44 28.00 2.67
N ASN A 238 -32.16 28.30 2.91
CA ASN A 238 -31.40 27.67 3.98
C ASN A 238 -31.82 28.16 5.37
N GLU A 239 -32.26 29.41 5.51
CA GLU A 239 -32.89 29.90 6.74
C GLU A 239 -34.16 29.11 7.08
N SER A 240 -35.02 28.90 6.08
CA SER A 240 -36.24 28.09 6.23
C SER A 240 -35.91 26.62 6.57
N LYS A 241 -34.91 26.03 5.87
CA LYS A 241 -34.42 24.67 6.18
C LYS A 241 -33.87 24.58 7.60
N LEU A 242 -33.18 25.61 8.09
CA LEU A 242 -32.67 25.64 9.45
C LEU A 242 -33.80 25.62 10.48
N LEU A 243 -34.90 26.35 10.23
CA LEU A 243 -36.09 26.29 11.09
C LEU A 243 -36.69 24.88 11.13
N ILE A 244 -36.84 24.23 9.96
CA ILE A 244 -37.32 22.85 9.87
C ILE A 244 -36.38 21.89 10.62
N ALA A 245 -35.06 22.08 10.47
CA ALA A 245 -34.06 21.28 11.17
C ALA A 245 -34.22 21.38 12.68
N LYS A 246 -34.38 22.60 13.22
CA LYS A 246 -34.61 22.84 14.66
C LYS A 246 -35.85 22.12 15.17
N VAL A 247 -36.97 22.20 14.43
CA VAL A 247 -38.21 21.52 14.78
C VAL A 247 -38.00 20.00 14.81
N LYS A 248 -37.38 19.43 13.78
CA LYS A 248 -37.12 17.98 13.70
C LYS A 248 -36.17 17.49 14.80
N VAL A 249 -35.09 18.22 15.06
CA VAL A 249 -34.15 17.89 16.15
C VAL A 249 -34.87 17.90 17.49
N LYS A 250 -35.69 18.92 17.76
CA LYS A 250 -36.45 19.01 19.01
C LYS A 250 -37.47 17.88 19.17
N LEU A 251 -38.15 17.52 18.09
CA LEU A 251 -39.09 16.38 18.10
C LEU A 251 -38.38 15.07 18.47
N GLY A 252 -37.20 14.82 17.88
CA GLY A 252 -36.39 13.64 18.19
C GLY A 252 -35.90 13.60 19.64
N GLU A 253 -35.49 14.74 20.20
CA GLU A 253 -35.13 14.85 21.62
C GLU A 253 -36.30 14.47 22.54
N LEU A 254 -37.51 14.96 22.25
CA LEU A 254 -38.71 14.68 23.05
C LEU A 254 -39.12 13.21 22.97
N GLN A 255 -39.09 12.61 21.78
CA GLN A 255 -39.38 11.18 21.61
C GLN A 255 -38.38 10.30 22.37
N LYS A 256 -37.09 10.66 22.36
CA LYS A 256 -36.07 9.94 23.11
C LYS A 256 -36.28 10.06 24.62
N LYS A 257 -36.66 11.24 25.11
CA LYS A 257 -37.03 11.42 26.53
C LYS A 257 -38.23 10.56 26.92
N ARG A 258 -39.28 10.52 26.09
CA ARG A 258 -40.47 9.69 26.34
C ARG A 258 -40.18 8.19 26.37
N ARG A 259 -39.21 7.71 25.59
CA ARG A 259 -38.82 6.29 25.56
C ARG A 259 -37.96 5.88 26.76
N ASN A 260 -37.28 6.84 27.37
CA ASN A 260 -36.38 6.63 28.50
C ASN A 260 -37.06 6.86 29.86
N LEU A 261 -38.31 7.33 29.85
CA LEU A 261 -39.22 7.37 30.99
C LEU A 261 -40.02 6.07 31.02
#